data_AF-A0A7C4PV04-F1
#
_entry.id   AF-A0A7C4PV04-F1
#
_cell.length_a   1.000
_cell.length_b   1.000
_cell.length_c   1.000
_cell.angle_alpha   90.00
_cell.angle_beta   90.00
_cell.angle_gamma   90.00
#
_symmetry.space_group_name_H-M   'P 1'
#
loop_
_entity.id
_entity.type
_entity.pdbx_description
1 polymer ?
#
loop_
_entity_poly.entity_id
_entity_poly.type
_entity_poly.pdbx_seq_one_letter_code
_entity_poly.pdbx_strand_id
1 'polypeptide(L)'
;MRISLLWGGCLVLMLSAPAFGQSLFDRCEKEKAEIASMKNQAVGMEGEIGAIDQKIEKIRRRLQEFEARRAAKQRERGELLQNIARREVELNRTCSPLRECEKFEQEIERLRQRQAGVANILRAIQNEIRERSGEVARLNGEVDRIENSYRQLNCDNLVPGQTDQSTIDRCSTLFSDWNRIQTDINRLSDSLRDLRNRYNQVAGQLAGISAEIARLIARMRGPCGHSPRLADLETMERDNSSFGTIRTDLDDMDRKVQRFKGLKVIQPKMKPMIRPSDDKDKKPKIRPH
;
A
#
# COMPACT_ATOMS: atom_id res chain seq x y z
N MET A 1 57.96 -23.23 32.75
CA MET A 1 59.42 -23.09 32.98
C MET A 1 59.75 -23.71 34.34
N ARG A 2 60.20 -24.97 34.34
CA ARG A 2 60.75 -25.64 35.52
C ARG A 2 62.26 -25.71 35.30
N ILE A 3 63.02 -25.02 36.15
CA ILE A 3 64.49 -25.02 36.13
C ILE A 3 64.97 -26.13 37.06
N SER A 4 65.74 -27.04 36.48
CA SER A 4 66.51 -28.10 37.12
C SER A 4 67.70 -27.53 37.90
N LEU A 5 67.97 -28.06 39.11
CA LEU A 5 69.30 -28.03 39.75
C LEU A 5 69.42 -29.33 40.58
N LEU A 6 69.98 -30.42 40.05
CA LEU A 6 71.42 -30.75 40.06
C LEU A 6 72.06 -30.59 41.45
N TRP A 7 72.01 -31.66 42.22
CA TRP A 7 72.87 -31.90 43.38
C TRP A 7 74.03 -32.80 42.93
N GLY A 8 75.25 -32.26 42.99
CA GLY A 8 76.49 -33.00 42.80
C GLY A 8 77.65 -32.13 43.26
N GLY A 9 78.52 -32.67 44.12
CA GLY A 9 79.85 -32.09 44.33
C GLY A 9 80.42 -32.16 45.75
N CYS A 10 81.25 -33.18 45.95
CA CYS A 10 82.52 -33.14 46.69
C CYS A 10 82.54 -32.76 48.18
N LEU A 11 82.49 -33.82 48.99
CA LEU A 11 83.13 -33.93 50.30
C LEU A 11 84.67 -33.96 50.11
N VAL A 12 85.37 -32.87 50.44
CA VAL A 12 86.84 -32.86 50.61
C VAL A 12 87.13 -32.65 52.10
N LEU A 13 87.53 -33.75 52.74
CA LEU A 13 88.19 -33.81 54.03
C LEU A 13 89.58 -33.17 53.91
N MET A 14 89.82 -32.07 54.61
CA MET A 14 91.15 -31.58 54.94
C MET A 14 91.25 -31.42 56.45
N LEU A 15 91.89 -32.41 57.08
CA LEU A 15 92.40 -32.34 58.44
C LEU A 15 93.48 -31.25 58.52
N SER A 16 93.35 -30.33 59.47
CA SER A 16 94.45 -29.48 59.93
C SER A 16 94.47 -29.44 61.46
N ALA A 17 95.68 -29.46 61.99
CA ALA A 17 96.08 -29.79 63.35
C ALA A 17 95.66 -28.76 64.43
N PRO A 18 95.57 -29.17 65.72
CA PRO A 18 95.21 -28.27 66.81
C PRO A 18 96.40 -27.39 67.22
N ALA A 19 96.29 -26.07 66.98
CA ALA A 19 97.20 -25.10 67.59
C ALA A 19 96.79 -24.89 69.06
N PHE A 20 97.60 -25.43 69.97
CA PHE A 20 97.54 -25.19 71.40
C PHE A 20 97.94 -23.74 71.72
N GLY A 21 97.15 -23.06 72.54
CA GLY A 21 97.63 -21.94 73.37
C GLY A 21 97.13 -20.52 73.05
N GLN A 22 95.90 -20.32 72.56
CA GLN A 22 95.24 -19.03 72.83
C GLN A 22 94.82 -19.00 74.30
N SER A 23 95.17 -17.93 75.02
CA SER A 23 94.70 -17.77 76.39
C SER A 23 93.17 -17.81 76.39
N LEU A 24 92.55 -18.42 77.40
CA LEU A 24 91.08 -18.44 77.52
C LEU A 24 90.47 -17.03 77.45
N PHE A 25 91.28 -16.01 77.74
CA PHE A 25 90.95 -14.60 77.60
C PHE A 25 90.82 -14.14 76.14
N ASP A 26 91.75 -14.49 75.24
CA ASP A 26 91.70 -14.11 73.82
C ASP A 26 90.51 -14.76 73.09
N ARG A 27 90.18 -16.01 73.46
CA ARG A 27 89.00 -16.70 72.96
C ARG A 27 87.71 -16.02 73.44
N CYS A 28 87.69 -15.59 74.70
CA CYS A 28 86.57 -14.87 75.29
C CYS A 28 86.35 -13.50 74.61
N GLU A 29 87.41 -12.71 74.37
CA GLU A 29 87.29 -11.42 73.68
C GLU A 29 86.90 -11.59 72.21
N LYS A 30 87.38 -12.64 71.53
CA LYS A 30 86.95 -12.99 70.17
C LYS A 30 85.47 -13.35 70.12
N GLU A 31 85.00 -14.23 71.01
CA GLU A 31 83.58 -14.61 71.10
C GLU A 31 82.70 -13.40 71.44
N LYS A 32 83.18 -12.50 72.31
CA LYS A 32 82.49 -11.25 72.64
C LYS A 32 82.37 -10.31 71.44
N ALA A 33 83.41 -10.19 70.62
CA ALA A 33 83.38 -9.42 69.38
C ALA A 33 82.45 -10.04 68.33
N GLU A 34 82.44 -11.37 68.20
CA GLU A 34 81.51 -12.10 67.34
C GLU A 34 80.05 -11.94 67.81
N ILE A 35 79.79 -12.02 69.12
CA ILE A 35 78.47 -11.75 69.71
C ILE A 35 78.06 -10.30 69.44
N ALA A 36 78.97 -9.32 69.58
CA ALA A 36 78.67 -7.93 69.27
C ALA A 36 78.34 -7.73 67.78
N SER A 37 79.08 -8.38 66.88
CA SER A 37 78.81 -8.38 65.44
C SER A 37 77.46 -9.00 65.11
N MET A 38 77.15 -10.19 65.67
CA MET A 38 75.86 -10.85 65.51
C MET A 38 74.70 -10.01 66.07
N LYS A 39 74.89 -9.32 67.20
CA LYS A 39 73.91 -8.37 67.75
C LYS A 39 73.66 -7.21 66.79
N ASN A 40 74.71 -6.63 66.22
CA ASN A 40 74.56 -5.55 65.24
C ASN A 40 73.88 -6.02 63.96
N GLN A 41 74.19 -7.23 63.48
CA GLN A 41 73.50 -7.86 62.35
C GLN A 41 72.02 -8.10 62.67
N ALA A 42 71.70 -8.57 63.88
CA ALA A 42 70.32 -8.77 64.33
C ALA A 42 69.53 -7.45 64.33
N VAL A 43 70.10 -6.37 64.89
CA VAL A 43 69.49 -5.03 64.86
C VAL A 43 69.31 -4.52 63.42
N GLY A 44 70.28 -4.79 62.54
CA GLY A 44 70.17 -4.47 61.11
C GLY A 44 69.01 -5.20 60.43
N MET A 45 68.89 -6.51 60.67
CA MET A 45 67.78 -7.33 60.15
C MET A 45 66.42 -6.89 60.71
N GLU A 46 66.34 -6.49 61.99
CA GLU A 46 65.11 -5.92 62.57
C GLU A 46 64.69 -4.62 61.85
N GLY A 47 65.65 -3.76 61.50
CA GLY A 47 65.40 -2.57 60.69
C GLY A 47 64.86 -2.89 59.29
N GLU A 48 65.44 -3.90 58.62
CA GLU A 48 64.97 -4.36 57.30
C GLU A 48 63.58 -4.98 57.37
N ILE A 49 63.30 -5.82 58.38
CA ILE A 49 61.98 -6.41 58.64
C ILE A 49 60.95 -5.29 58.84
N GLY A 50 61.25 -4.29 59.68
CA GLY A 50 60.36 -3.15 59.90
C GLY A 50 60.08 -2.35 58.62
N ALA A 51 61.09 -2.16 57.76
CA ALA A 51 60.90 -1.50 56.46
C ALA A 51 60.06 -2.34 55.48
N ILE A 52 60.20 -3.66 55.51
CA ILE A 52 59.37 -4.59 54.72
C ILE A 52 57.92 -4.57 55.22
N ASP A 53 57.68 -4.58 56.54
CA ASP A 53 56.34 -4.51 57.13
C ASP A 53 55.61 -3.21 56.73
N GLN A 54 56.31 -2.08 56.74
CA GLN A 54 55.76 -0.81 56.24
C GLN A 54 55.37 -0.89 54.75
N LYS A 55 56.16 -1.58 53.92
CA LYS A 55 55.84 -1.81 52.51
C LYS A 55 54.63 -2.73 52.35
N ILE A 56 54.53 -3.80 53.15
CA ILE A 56 53.38 -4.71 53.16
C ILE A 56 52.11 -3.93 53.49
N GLU A 57 52.13 -3.09 54.52
CA GLU A 57 50.98 -2.26 54.89
C GLU A 57 50.60 -1.25 53.80
N LYS A 58 51.59 -0.63 53.14
CA LYS A 58 51.33 0.25 51.99
C LYS A 58 50.68 -0.49 50.82
N ILE A 59 51.13 -1.72 50.53
CA ILE A 59 50.54 -2.55 49.47
C ILE A 59 49.11 -2.98 49.83
N ARG A 60 48.87 -3.39 51.09
CA ARG A 60 47.54 -3.75 51.60
C ARG A 60 46.55 -2.59 51.45
N ARG A 61 46.96 -1.36 51.80
CA ARG A 61 46.13 -0.15 51.60
C ARG A 61 45.80 0.10 50.12
N ARG A 62 46.79 -0.03 49.23
CA ARG A 62 46.56 0.12 47.78
C ARG A 62 45.63 -0.96 47.23
N LEU A 63 45.72 -2.19 47.72
CA LEU A 63 44.82 -3.27 47.33
C LEU A 63 43.37 -2.95 47.72
N GLN A 64 43.15 -2.52 48.97
CA GLN A 64 41.83 -2.08 49.44
C GLN A 64 41.27 -0.91 48.61
N GLU A 65 42.11 0.07 48.23
CA GLU A 65 41.71 1.17 47.35
C GLU A 65 41.28 0.67 45.97
N PHE A 66 42.04 -0.26 45.37
CA PHE A 66 41.69 -0.85 44.07
C PHE A 66 40.41 -1.69 44.14
N GLU A 67 40.19 -2.43 45.22
CA GLU A 67 38.94 -3.17 45.45
C GLU A 67 37.74 -2.23 45.56
N ALA A 68 37.86 -1.15 46.33
CA ALA A 68 36.81 -0.13 46.45
C ALA A 68 36.51 0.54 45.09
N ARG A 69 37.55 0.89 44.31
CA ARG A 69 37.39 1.44 42.96
C ARG A 69 36.74 0.46 41.99
N ARG A 70 37.12 -0.82 42.04
CA ARG A 70 36.50 -1.88 41.23
C ARG A 70 35.02 -2.03 41.58
N ALA A 71 34.67 -2.06 42.87
CA ALA A 71 33.29 -2.14 43.33
C ALA A 71 32.47 -0.90 42.92
N ALA A 72 33.06 0.30 42.99
CA ALA A 72 32.42 1.53 42.49
C ALA A 72 32.15 1.45 40.97
N LYS A 73 33.13 1.04 40.17
CA LYS A 73 32.95 0.87 38.72
C LYS A 73 31.97 -0.24 38.34
N GLN A 74 31.90 -1.31 39.13
CA GLN A 74 30.88 -2.34 38.95
C GLN A 74 29.46 -1.82 39.20
N ARG A 75 29.28 -0.97 40.23
CA ARG A 75 28.00 -0.30 40.49
C ARG A 75 27.61 0.65 39.36
N GLU A 76 28.54 1.51 38.93
CA GLU A 76 28.34 2.43 37.79
C GLU A 76 27.95 1.66 36.51
N ARG A 77 28.64 0.54 36.21
CA ARG A 77 28.28 -0.34 35.10
C ARG A 77 26.86 -0.91 35.25
N GLY A 78 26.49 -1.33 36.46
CA GLY A 78 25.14 -1.84 36.75
C GLY A 78 24.06 -0.79 36.50
N GLU A 79 24.27 0.44 36.95
CA GLU A 79 23.37 1.58 36.73
C GLU A 79 23.23 1.91 35.24
N LEU A 80 24.34 1.95 34.50
CA LEU A 80 24.33 2.18 33.06
C LEU A 80 23.55 1.10 32.31
N LEU A 81 23.74 -0.18 32.65
CA LEU A 81 22.99 -1.27 32.02
C LEU A 81 21.49 -1.18 32.30
N GLN A 82 21.10 -0.81 33.53
CA GLN A 82 19.68 -0.57 33.84
C GLN A 82 19.11 0.61 33.06
N ASN A 83 19.87 1.70 32.90
CA ASN A 83 19.46 2.86 32.12
C ASN A 83 19.30 2.52 30.64
N ILE A 84 20.23 1.74 30.07
CA ILE A 84 20.14 1.22 28.70
C ILE A 84 18.87 0.40 28.54
N ALA A 85 18.64 -0.58 29.42
CA ALA A 85 17.45 -1.44 29.35
C ALA A 85 16.13 -0.64 29.42
N ARG A 86 16.06 0.38 30.30
CA ARG A 86 14.88 1.27 30.38
C ARG A 86 14.66 2.04 29.07
N ARG A 87 15.72 2.61 28.51
CA ARG A 87 15.66 3.37 27.24
C ARG A 87 15.33 2.49 26.05
N GLU A 88 15.80 1.25 26.00
CA GLU A 88 15.43 0.30 24.95
C GLU A 88 13.95 -0.05 24.99
N VAL A 89 13.38 -0.24 26.19
CA VAL A 89 11.93 -0.46 26.36
C VAL A 89 11.14 0.77 25.91
N GLU A 90 11.57 1.97 26.29
CA GLU A 90 10.93 3.22 25.86
C GLU A 90 11.00 3.40 24.34
N LEU A 91 12.19 3.21 23.75
CA LEU A 91 12.39 3.25 22.31
C LEU A 91 11.49 2.26 21.57
N ASN A 92 11.40 1.02 22.04
CA ASN A 92 10.53 0.03 21.43
C ASN A 92 9.05 0.42 21.54
N ARG A 93 8.62 1.01 22.66
CA ARG A 93 7.25 1.51 22.82
C ARG A 93 6.94 2.66 21.85
N THR A 94 7.87 3.59 21.66
CA THR A 94 7.67 4.74 20.77
C THR A 94 7.83 4.40 19.29
N CYS A 95 8.74 3.48 18.94
CA CYS A 95 9.07 3.17 17.55
C CYS A 95 8.33 1.96 16.98
N SER A 96 7.73 1.09 17.80
CA SER A 96 6.94 -0.04 17.30
C SER A 96 5.77 0.39 16.41
N PRO A 97 4.98 1.44 16.75
CA PRO A 97 3.92 1.93 15.88
C PRO A 97 4.43 2.42 14.52
N LEU A 98 5.63 3.00 14.46
CA LEU A 98 6.21 3.49 13.20
C LEU A 98 6.47 2.36 12.20
N ARG A 99 6.85 1.16 12.67
CA ARG A 99 6.99 -0.04 11.82
C ARG A 99 5.65 -0.53 11.27
N GLU A 100 4.58 -0.33 12.04
CA GLU A 100 3.22 -0.64 11.56
C GLU A 100 2.79 0.39 10.50
N CYS A 101 3.12 1.67 10.71
CA CYS A 101 2.90 2.71 9.71
C CYS A 101 3.60 2.39 8.39
N GLU A 102 4.86 1.98 8.40
CA GLU A 102 5.58 1.59 7.18
C GLU A 102 4.85 0.47 6.39
N LYS A 103 4.26 -0.50 7.09
CA LYS A 103 3.45 -1.55 6.44
C LYS A 103 2.19 -0.96 5.82
N PHE A 104 1.51 -0.03 6.49
CA PHE A 104 0.37 0.67 5.91
C PHE A 104 0.77 1.46 4.68
N GLU A 105 1.92 2.14 4.67
CA GLU A 105 2.39 2.89 3.50
C GLU A 105 2.59 1.98 2.28
N GLN A 106 3.10 0.77 2.47
CA GLN A 106 3.20 -0.22 1.40
C GLN A 106 1.82 -0.71 0.91
N GLU A 107 0.85 -0.86 1.82
CA GLU A 107 -0.53 -1.21 1.49
C GLU A 107 -1.22 -0.10 0.68
N ILE A 108 -0.99 1.16 1.05
CA ILE A 108 -1.47 2.35 0.34
C ILE A 108 -0.94 2.39 -1.08
N GLU A 109 0.34 2.12 -1.30
CA GLU A 109 0.92 2.15 -2.64
C GLU A 109 0.32 1.07 -3.56
N ARG A 110 0.09 -0.14 -3.02
CA ARG A 110 -0.62 -1.20 -3.76
C ARG A 110 -2.06 -0.83 -4.08
N LEU A 111 -2.77 -0.20 -3.13
CA LEU A 111 -4.13 0.30 -3.34
C LEU A 111 -4.16 1.39 -4.40
N ARG A 112 -3.19 2.32 -4.37
CA ARG A 112 -3.05 3.40 -5.35
C ARG A 112 -2.86 2.87 -6.76
N GLN A 113 -2.01 1.85 -6.94
CA GLN A 113 -1.80 1.21 -8.24
C GLN A 113 -3.08 0.52 -8.75
N ARG A 114 -3.78 -0.22 -7.88
CA ARG A 114 -5.07 -0.85 -8.23
C ARG A 114 -6.13 0.19 -8.60
N GLN A 115 -6.25 1.25 -7.81
CA GLN A 115 -7.20 2.33 -8.05
C GLN A 115 -6.88 3.04 -9.37
N ALA A 116 -5.61 3.32 -9.67
CA ALA A 116 -5.21 3.95 -10.93
C ALA A 116 -5.62 3.10 -12.14
N GLY A 117 -5.47 1.77 -12.06
CA GLY A 117 -5.95 0.85 -13.07
C GLY A 117 -7.47 0.95 -13.30
N VAL A 118 -8.25 0.88 -12.22
CA VAL A 118 -9.71 1.01 -12.27
C VAL A 118 -10.15 2.39 -12.80
N ALA A 119 -9.49 3.46 -12.36
CA ALA A 119 -9.77 4.83 -12.79
C ALA A 119 -9.48 5.04 -14.28
N ASN A 120 -8.43 4.41 -14.83
CA ASN A 120 -8.16 4.43 -16.27
C ASN A 120 -9.29 3.75 -17.06
N ILE A 121 -9.78 2.61 -16.58
CA ILE A 121 -10.90 1.90 -17.22
C ILE A 121 -12.18 2.75 -17.16
N LEU A 122 -12.47 3.39 -16.01
CA LEU A 122 -13.63 4.28 -15.88
C LEU A 122 -13.54 5.49 -16.82
N ARG A 123 -12.35 6.09 -16.98
CA ARG A 123 -12.13 7.17 -17.96
C ARG A 123 -12.37 6.71 -19.39
N ALA A 124 -11.95 5.49 -19.74
CA ALA A 124 -12.23 4.90 -21.05
C ALA A 124 -13.74 4.71 -21.27
N ILE A 125 -14.44 4.13 -20.30
CA ILE A 125 -15.92 3.99 -20.33
C ILE A 125 -16.60 5.35 -20.47
N GLN A 126 -16.12 6.37 -19.77
CA GLN A 126 -16.69 7.72 -19.86
C GLN A 126 -16.48 8.37 -21.24
N ASN A 127 -15.34 8.11 -21.89
CA ASN A 127 -15.12 8.54 -23.28
C ASN A 127 -16.07 7.81 -24.24
N GLU A 128 -16.22 6.49 -24.09
CA GLU A 128 -17.16 5.68 -24.89
C GLU A 128 -18.61 6.18 -24.71
N ILE A 129 -19.01 6.53 -23.49
CA ILE A 129 -20.32 7.14 -23.21
C ILE A 129 -20.51 8.46 -23.97
N ARG A 130 -19.49 9.33 -23.99
CA ARG A 130 -19.55 10.60 -24.72
C ARG A 130 -19.72 10.38 -26.22
N GLU A 131 -19.00 9.43 -26.78
CA GLU A 131 -19.13 9.05 -28.20
C GLU A 131 -20.52 8.52 -28.52
N ARG A 132 -21.04 7.58 -27.72
CA ARG A 132 -22.38 7.00 -27.90
C ARG A 132 -23.49 8.03 -27.70
N SER A 133 -23.31 8.99 -26.80
CA SER A 133 -24.25 10.09 -26.61
C SER A 133 -24.36 10.98 -27.86
N GLY A 134 -23.23 11.23 -28.54
CA GLY A 134 -23.23 11.89 -29.85
C GLY A 134 -23.96 11.09 -30.93
N GLU A 135 -23.79 9.77 -30.93
CA GLU A 135 -24.51 8.87 -31.84
C GLU A 135 -26.03 8.88 -31.59
N VAL A 136 -26.45 8.86 -30.33
CA VAL A 136 -27.87 9.03 -29.94
C VAL A 136 -28.43 10.36 -30.45
N ALA A 137 -27.69 11.46 -30.29
CA ALA A 137 -28.12 12.77 -30.74
C ALA A 137 -28.27 12.85 -32.27
N ARG A 138 -27.32 12.25 -33.02
CA ARG A 138 -27.40 12.15 -34.48
C ARG A 138 -28.63 11.35 -34.92
N LEU A 139 -28.84 10.16 -34.34
CA LEU A 139 -29.99 9.32 -34.65
C LEU A 139 -31.31 10.01 -34.31
N ASN A 140 -31.37 10.78 -33.22
CA ASN A 140 -32.55 11.58 -32.90
C ASN A 140 -32.92 12.53 -34.03
N GLY A 141 -31.94 13.28 -34.56
CA GLY A 141 -32.19 14.21 -35.67
C GLY A 141 -32.59 13.52 -36.97
N GLU A 142 -32.04 12.33 -37.25
CA GLU A 142 -32.42 11.54 -38.43
C GLU A 142 -33.84 10.98 -38.31
N VAL A 143 -34.20 10.46 -37.13
CA VAL A 143 -35.55 9.99 -36.81
C VAL A 143 -36.57 11.12 -36.98
N ASP A 144 -36.32 12.28 -36.36
CA ASP A 144 -37.20 13.45 -36.45
C ASP A 144 -37.37 13.90 -37.91
N ARG A 145 -36.29 13.90 -38.69
CA ARG A 145 -36.33 14.28 -40.12
C ARG A 145 -37.18 13.31 -40.93
N ILE A 146 -36.99 12.00 -40.75
CA ILE A 146 -37.76 10.99 -41.48
C ILE A 146 -39.22 11.06 -41.08
N GLU A 147 -39.53 11.13 -39.78
CA GLU A 147 -40.91 11.20 -39.30
C GLU A 147 -41.64 12.43 -39.85
N ASN A 148 -41.00 13.60 -39.83
CA ASN A 148 -41.57 14.82 -40.39
C ASN A 148 -41.78 14.70 -41.90
N SER A 149 -40.81 14.15 -42.64
CA SER A 149 -40.90 13.98 -44.09
C SER A 149 -42.00 12.97 -44.47
N TYR A 150 -42.11 11.89 -43.69
CA TYR A 150 -43.11 10.84 -43.87
C TYR A 150 -44.54 11.38 -43.66
N ARG A 151 -44.74 12.20 -42.61
CA ARG A 151 -46.01 12.90 -42.35
C ARG A 151 -46.33 13.94 -43.42
N GLN A 152 -45.35 14.74 -43.83
CA GLN A 152 -45.53 15.78 -44.86
C GLN A 152 -45.93 15.20 -46.22
N LEU A 153 -45.36 14.06 -46.61
CA LEU A 153 -45.70 13.35 -47.84
C LEU A 153 -46.96 12.48 -47.73
N ASN A 154 -47.60 12.43 -46.55
CA ASN A 154 -48.79 11.62 -46.27
C ASN A 154 -48.62 10.15 -46.70
N CYS A 155 -47.45 9.57 -46.42
CA CYS A 155 -47.06 8.24 -46.88
C CYS A 155 -47.99 7.12 -46.35
N ASP A 156 -48.75 7.36 -45.28
CA ASP A 156 -49.75 6.42 -44.75
C ASP A 156 -50.99 6.26 -45.65
N ASN A 157 -51.23 7.19 -46.60
CA ASN A 157 -52.46 7.27 -47.38
C ASN A 157 -52.22 7.31 -48.90
N LEU A 158 -51.20 6.61 -49.40
CA LEU A 158 -50.93 6.54 -50.84
C LEU A 158 -52.04 5.77 -51.58
N VAL A 159 -52.54 6.35 -52.67
CA VAL A 159 -53.57 5.75 -53.54
C VAL A 159 -53.00 5.61 -54.95
N PRO A 160 -52.85 4.38 -55.49
CA PRO A 160 -52.37 4.15 -56.84
C PRO A 160 -53.24 4.87 -57.88
N GLY A 161 -52.61 5.59 -58.81
CA GLY A 161 -53.29 6.36 -59.85
C GLY A 161 -53.83 7.73 -59.44
N GLN A 162 -53.76 8.09 -58.14
CA GLN A 162 -54.07 9.44 -57.64
C GLN A 162 -52.85 10.15 -57.05
N THR A 163 -51.91 9.39 -56.50
CA THR A 163 -50.66 9.92 -55.99
C THR A 163 -49.56 9.83 -57.05
N ASP A 164 -48.81 10.91 -57.24
CA ASP A 164 -47.68 10.95 -58.16
C ASP A 164 -46.65 9.88 -57.84
N GLN A 165 -46.12 9.21 -58.87
CA GLN A 165 -45.10 8.17 -58.73
C GLN A 165 -43.86 8.66 -57.95
N SER A 166 -43.48 9.93 -58.15
CA SER A 166 -42.37 10.56 -57.43
C SER A 166 -42.58 10.62 -55.90
N THR A 167 -43.84 10.74 -55.44
CA THR A 167 -44.18 10.72 -54.02
C THR A 167 -44.13 9.29 -53.48
N ILE A 168 -44.62 8.31 -54.26
CA ILE A 168 -44.54 6.88 -53.91
C ILE A 168 -43.07 6.47 -53.73
N ASP A 169 -42.20 6.85 -54.67
CA ASP A 169 -40.77 6.53 -54.64
C ASP A 169 -40.08 7.17 -53.42
N ARG A 170 -40.39 8.44 -53.11
CA ARG A 170 -39.88 9.13 -51.91
C ARG A 170 -40.30 8.43 -50.62
N CYS A 171 -41.56 8.02 -50.51
CA CYS A 171 -42.04 7.26 -49.34
C CYS A 171 -41.33 5.91 -49.20
N SER A 172 -41.05 5.23 -50.32
CA SER A 172 -40.27 3.98 -50.32
C SER A 172 -38.83 4.18 -49.85
N THR A 173 -38.17 5.26 -50.29
CA THR A 173 -36.84 5.65 -49.83
C THR A 173 -36.83 5.96 -48.33
N LEU A 174 -37.78 6.76 -47.85
CA LEU A 174 -37.91 7.06 -46.41
C LEU A 174 -38.11 5.80 -45.56
N PHE A 175 -38.89 4.84 -46.05
CA PHE A 175 -39.07 3.56 -45.37
C PHE A 175 -37.78 2.72 -45.34
N SER A 176 -37.01 2.74 -46.42
CA SER A 176 -35.70 2.08 -46.49
C SER A 176 -34.69 2.72 -45.54
N ASP A 177 -34.64 4.06 -45.49
CA ASP A 177 -33.82 4.82 -44.55
C ASP A 177 -34.21 4.54 -43.09
N TRP A 178 -35.52 4.44 -42.81
CA TRP A 178 -36.03 4.03 -41.51
C TRP A 178 -35.53 2.66 -41.08
N ASN A 179 -35.57 1.65 -41.96
CA ASN A 179 -35.07 0.31 -41.66
C ASN A 179 -33.56 0.30 -41.36
N ARG A 180 -32.78 1.15 -42.06
CA ARG A 180 -31.36 1.33 -41.76
C ARG A 180 -31.17 1.92 -40.36
N ILE A 181 -31.88 3.00 -40.04
CA ILE A 181 -31.82 3.65 -38.72
C ILE A 181 -32.28 2.70 -37.61
N GLN A 182 -33.29 1.87 -37.84
CA GLN A 182 -33.72 0.84 -36.89
C GLN A 182 -32.60 -0.17 -36.60
N THR A 183 -31.83 -0.54 -37.62
CA THR A 183 -30.66 -1.41 -37.46
C THR A 183 -29.57 -0.73 -36.61
N ASP A 184 -29.32 0.55 -36.85
CA ASP A 184 -28.35 1.34 -36.08
C ASP A 184 -28.81 1.53 -34.62
N ILE A 185 -30.09 1.79 -34.38
CA ILE A 185 -30.70 1.84 -33.04
C ILE A 185 -30.52 0.51 -32.30
N ASN A 186 -30.70 -0.62 -32.97
CA ASN A 186 -30.50 -1.94 -32.37
C ASN A 186 -29.04 -2.17 -31.99
N ARG A 187 -28.10 -1.85 -32.88
CA ARG A 187 -26.66 -1.93 -32.61
C ARG A 187 -26.25 -1.04 -31.43
N LEU A 188 -26.77 0.18 -31.39
CA LEU A 188 -26.51 1.12 -30.31
C LEU A 188 -27.07 0.60 -28.99
N SER A 189 -28.27 0.02 -29.00
CA SER A 189 -28.87 -0.61 -27.81
C SER A 189 -28.02 -1.76 -27.27
N ASP A 190 -27.47 -2.61 -28.14
CA ASP A 190 -26.59 -3.72 -27.73
C ASP A 190 -25.27 -3.18 -27.18
N SER A 191 -24.70 -2.15 -27.82
CA SER A 191 -23.48 -1.49 -27.34
C SER A 191 -23.68 -0.84 -25.97
N LEU A 192 -24.81 -0.16 -25.73
CA LEU A 192 -25.13 0.41 -24.41
C LEU A 192 -25.29 -0.66 -23.33
N ARG A 193 -25.83 -1.83 -23.68
CA ARG A 193 -25.94 -2.97 -22.76
C ARG A 193 -24.57 -3.50 -22.36
N ASP A 194 -23.66 -3.68 -23.32
CA ASP A 194 -22.28 -4.08 -23.05
C ASP A 194 -21.57 -3.05 -22.15
N LEU A 195 -21.69 -1.76 -22.49
CA LEU A 195 -21.10 -0.67 -21.74
C LEU A 195 -21.61 -0.61 -20.30
N ARG A 196 -22.92 -0.84 -20.08
CA ARG A 196 -23.51 -0.94 -18.74
C ARG A 196 -22.96 -2.14 -17.97
N ASN A 197 -22.80 -3.30 -18.60
CA ASN A 197 -22.23 -4.47 -17.94
C ASN A 197 -20.77 -4.24 -17.51
N ARG A 198 -19.95 -3.68 -18.41
CA ARG A 198 -18.57 -3.30 -18.11
C ARG A 198 -18.50 -2.26 -16.99
N TYR A 199 -19.35 -1.24 -17.04
CA TYR A 199 -19.47 -0.24 -15.97
C TYR A 199 -19.81 -0.90 -14.63
N ASN A 200 -20.82 -1.77 -14.56
CA ASN A 200 -21.23 -2.42 -13.32
C ASN A 200 -20.11 -3.27 -12.71
N GLN A 201 -19.34 -4.00 -13.53
CA GLN A 201 -18.20 -4.78 -13.07
C GLN A 201 -17.12 -3.87 -12.45
N VAL A 202 -16.77 -2.79 -13.12
CA VAL A 202 -15.72 -1.85 -12.68
C VAL A 202 -16.20 -1.04 -11.47
N ALA A 203 -17.47 -0.65 -11.41
CA ALA A 203 -18.08 0.01 -10.26
C ALA A 203 -18.07 -0.90 -9.02
N GLY A 204 -18.30 -2.21 -9.18
CA GLY A 204 -18.14 -3.17 -8.10
C GLY A 204 -16.71 -3.25 -7.56
N GLN A 205 -15.71 -3.24 -8.45
CA GLN A 205 -14.29 -3.19 -8.06
C GLN A 205 -13.97 -1.88 -7.32
N LEU A 206 -14.46 -0.74 -7.81
CA LEU A 206 -14.27 0.57 -7.18
C LEU A 206 -14.89 0.63 -5.78
N ALA A 207 -16.09 0.05 -5.61
CA ALA A 207 -16.75 -0.04 -4.30
C ALA A 207 -15.92 -0.89 -3.31
N GLY A 208 -15.36 -2.01 -3.78
CA GLY A 208 -14.42 -2.81 -2.99
C GLY A 208 -13.18 -2.03 -2.55
N ILE A 209 -12.53 -1.34 -3.50
CA ILE A 209 -11.37 -0.48 -3.22
C ILE A 209 -11.74 0.63 -2.23
N SER A 210 -12.91 1.26 -2.38
CA SER A 210 -13.38 2.31 -1.47
C SER A 210 -13.58 1.80 -0.05
N ALA A 211 -14.13 0.60 0.10
CA ALA A 211 -14.26 -0.05 1.40
C ALA A 211 -12.90 -0.42 2.02
N GLU A 212 -11.93 -0.86 1.20
CA GLU A 212 -10.55 -1.11 1.63
C GLU A 212 -9.87 0.19 2.11
N ILE A 213 -10.02 1.29 1.36
CA ILE A 213 -9.52 2.62 1.74
C ILE A 213 -10.10 3.08 3.07
N ALA A 214 -11.43 3.02 3.24
CA ALA A 214 -12.09 3.44 4.48
C ALA A 214 -11.62 2.63 5.70
N ARG A 215 -11.42 1.31 5.54
CA ARG A 215 -10.84 0.45 6.58
C ARG A 215 -9.40 0.85 6.91
N LEU A 216 -8.60 1.17 5.90
CA LEU A 216 -7.21 1.56 6.08
C LEU A 216 -7.10 2.93 6.77
N ILE A 217 -7.92 3.91 6.37
CA ILE A 217 -8.07 5.20 7.06
C ILE A 217 -8.35 4.98 8.55
N ALA A 218 -9.34 4.14 8.88
CA ALA A 218 -9.71 3.86 10.27
C ALA A 218 -8.55 3.24 11.06
N ARG A 219 -7.80 2.30 10.45
CA ARG A 219 -6.62 1.66 11.08
C ARG A 219 -5.45 2.63 11.25
N MET A 220 -5.26 3.57 10.32
CA MET A 220 -4.15 4.53 10.36
C MET A 220 -4.38 5.72 11.28
N ARG A 221 -5.63 6.15 11.48
CA ARG A 221 -5.96 7.33 12.31
C ARG A 221 -5.39 7.28 13.73
N GLY A 222 -5.25 6.08 14.32
CA GLY A 222 -4.63 5.90 15.63
C GLY A 222 -3.09 5.97 15.57
N PRO A 223 -2.41 4.89 15.14
CA PRO A 223 -0.96 4.77 15.19
C PRO A 223 -0.22 5.70 14.23
N CYS A 224 -0.87 6.16 13.16
CA CYS A 224 -0.24 6.85 12.03
C CYS A 224 -0.95 8.16 11.65
N GLY A 225 -1.66 8.78 12.59
CA GLY A 225 -2.46 9.99 12.32
C GLY A 225 -1.66 11.19 11.79
N HIS A 226 -0.35 11.21 12.00
CA HIS A 226 0.55 12.24 11.47
C HIS A 226 1.13 11.94 10.09
N SER A 227 0.87 10.74 9.53
CA SER A 227 1.42 10.37 8.22
C SER A 227 0.74 11.21 7.11
N PRO A 228 1.51 11.80 6.18
CA PRO A 228 0.95 12.52 5.03
C PRO A 228 0.15 11.59 4.11
N ARG A 229 0.39 10.27 4.17
CA ARG A 229 -0.40 9.26 3.45
C ARG A 229 -1.85 9.21 3.90
N LEU A 230 -2.11 9.72 5.11
CA LEU A 230 -3.40 10.20 5.61
C LEU A 230 -4.26 10.84 4.51
N ALA A 231 -3.73 11.97 4.04
CA ALA A 231 -4.39 12.85 3.08
C ALA A 231 -4.46 12.24 1.67
N ASP A 232 -3.49 11.39 1.31
CA ASP A 232 -3.54 10.63 0.05
C ASP A 232 -4.80 9.75 0.02
N LEU A 233 -5.06 8.98 1.09
CA LEU A 233 -6.22 8.09 1.18
C LEU A 233 -7.56 8.86 1.15
N GLU A 234 -7.65 9.99 1.84
CA GLU A 234 -8.86 10.84 1.82
C GLU A 234 -9.09 11.48 0.45
N THR A 235 -8.03 11.73 -0.31
CA THR A 235 -8.13 12.19 -1.70
C THR A 235 -8.62 11.06 -2.60
N MET A 236 -8.07 9.85 -2.45
CA MET A 236 -8.52 8.66 -3.19
C MET A 236 -10.00 8.35 -2.94
N GLU A 237 -10.48 8.49 -1.69
CA GLU A 237 -11.89 8.31 -1.34
C GLU A 237 -12.80 9.34 -2.04
N ARG A 238 -12.39 10.62 -2.05
CA ARG A 238 -13.11 11.68 -2.77
C ARG A 238 -13.13 11.43 -4.28
N ASP A 239 -12.02 11.04 -4.87
CA ASP A 239 -11.93 10.75 -6.31
C ASP A 239 -12.89 9.61 -6.71
N ASN A 240 -13.03 8.57 -5.85
CA ASN A 240 -13.95 7.47 -6.12
C ASN A 240 -15.42 7.92 -6.16
N SER A 241 -15.79 8.94 -5.37
CA SER A 241 -17.16 9.46 -5.37
C SER A 241 -17.54 10.20 -6.66
N SER A 242 -16.55 10.72 -7.40
CA SER A 242 -16.78 11.49 -8.63
C SER A 242 -17.36 10.68 -9.79
N PHE A 243 -17.22 9.34 -9.76
CA PHE A 243 -17.71 8.45 -10.82
C PHE A 243 -19.21 8.14 -10.74
N GLY A 244 -19.95 8.73 -9.80
CA GLY A 244 -21.39 8.53 -9.65
C GLY A 244 -22.22 9.01 -10.84
N THR A 245 -21.72 9.97 -11.64
CA THR A 245 -22.48 10.54 -12.78
C THR A 245 -22.59 9.57 -13.96
N ILE A 246 -21.62 8.68 -14.14
CA ILE A 246 -21.54 7.73 -15.27
C ILE A 246 -22.80 6.87 -15.38
N ARG A 247 -23.34 6.40 -14.25
CA ARG A 247 -24.58 5.63 -14.22
C ARG A 247 -25.76 6.43 -14.77
N THR A 248 -25.85 7.70 -14.38
CA THR A 248 -26.94 8.58 -14.81
C THR A 248 -26.88 8.84 -16.31
N ASP A 249 -25.68 9.01 -16.87
CA ASP A 249 -25.48 9.20 -18.31
C ASP A 249 -25.90 7.95 -19.11
N LEU A 250 -25.54 6.75 -18.63
CA LEU A 250 -25.97 5.48 -19.23
C LEU A 250 -27.49 5.31 -19.19
N ASP A 251 -28.12 5.61 -18.05
CA ASP A 251 -29.58 5.53 -17.88
C ASP A 251 -30.30 6.51 -18.82
N ASP A 252 -29.74 7.70 -19.05
CA ASP A 252 -30.31 8.69 -19.96
C ASP A 252 -30.23 8.25 -21.44
N MET A 253 -29.10 7.72 -21.87
CA MET A 253 -28.94 7.19 -23.22
C MET A 253 -29.86 5.99 -23.47
N ASP A 254 -29.96 5.07 -22.51
CA ASP A 254 -30.86 3.91 -22.60
C ASP A 254 -32.31 4.38 -22.78
N ARG A 255 -32.78 5.36 -21.98
CA ARG A 255 -34.13 5.96 -22.16
C ARG A 255 -34.33 6.55 -23.55
N LYS A 256 -33.34 7.27 -24.10
CA LYS A 256 -33.43 7.84 -25.46
C LYS A 256 -33.52 6.76 -26.53
N VAL A 257 -32.70 5.71 -26.42
CA VAL A 257 -32.73 4.57 -27.35
C VAL A 257 -34.06 3.80 -27.26
N GLN A 258 -34.61 3.61 -26.06
CA GLN A 258 -35.94 2.97 -25.92
C GLN A 258 -37.05 3.81 -26.55
N ARG A 259 -36.97 5.15 -26.51
CA ARG A 259 -37.92 6.01 -27.23
C ARG A 259 -37.87 5.75 -28.74
N PHE A 260 -36.67 5.62 -29.33
CA PHE A 260 -36.54 5.31 -30.74
C PHE A 260 -37.16 3.96 -31.10
N LYS A 261 -36.95 2.93 -30.28
CA LYS A 261 -37.55 1.59 -30.48
C LYS A 261 -39.08 1.61 -30.40
N GLY A 262 -39.66 2.56 -29.68
CA GLY A 262 -41.12 2.73 -29.58
C GLY A 262 -41.76 3.36 -30.81
N LEU A 263 -40.98 4.06 -31.65
CA LEU A 263 -41.48 4.68 -32.87
C LEU A 263 -41.69 3.62 -33.95
N LYS A 264 -42.83 3.69 -34.63
CA LYS A 264 -43.18 2.77 -35.73
C LYS A 264 -43.48 3.58 -36.98
N VAL A 265 -42.56 3.61 -37.94
CA VAL A 265 -42.88 4.02 -39.31
C VAL A 265 -43.48 2.80 -40.01
N ILE A 266 -44.77 2.89 -40.34
CA ILE A 266 -45.51 1.80 -40.99
C ILE A 266 -45.10 1.77 -42.46
N GLN A 267 -44.94 0.57 -43.03
CA GLN A 267 -44.72 0.46 -44.47
C GLN A 267 -45.92 1.06 -45.21
N PRO A 268 -45.72 1.97 -46.19
CA PRO A 268 -46.82 2.57 -46.93
C PRO A 268 -47.65 1.47 -47.58
N LYS A 269 -48.89 1.29 -47.11
CA LYS A 269 -49.86 0.37 -47.71
C LYS A 269 -50.61 1.13 -48.78
N MET A 270 -50.45 0.72 -50.03
CA MET A 270 -51.27 1.24 -51.12
C MET A 270 -52.73 0.86 -50.85
N LYS A 271 -53.61 1.86 -50.69
CA LYS A 271 -55.04 1.56 -50.59
C LYS A 271 -55.53 1.08 -51.96
N PRO A 272 -56.34 0.01 -52.03
CA PRO A 272 -56.92 -0.41 -53.29
C PRO A 272 -57.71 0.76 -53.89
N MET A 273 -57.52 1.01 -55.17
CA MET A 273 -58.28 2.01 -55.91
C MET A 273 -59.76 1.59 -55.83
N ILE A 274 -60.57 2.33 -55.07
CA ILE A 274 -62.03 2.17 -55.09
C ILE A 274 -62.45 2.65 -56.46
N ARG A 275 -62.63 1.74 -57.42
CA ARG A 275 -63.32 2.06 -58.66
C ARG A 275 -64.70 2.59 -58.25
N PRO A 276 -65.13 3.76 -58.75
CA PRO A 276 -66.51 4.18 -58.59
C PRO A 276 -67.35 3.00 -59.06
N SER A 277 -68.09 2.37 -58.15
CA SER A 277 -69.05 1.34 -58.53
C SER A 277 -69.97 1.97 -59.57
N ASP A 278 -70.11 1.29 -60.70
CA ASP A 278 -71.09 1.59 -61.74
C ASP A 278 -72.50 1.57 -61.13
N ASP A 279 -72.89 2.64 -60.45
CA ASP A 279 -74.26 2.88 -59.97
C ASP A 279 -75.09 3.50 -61.11
N LYS A 280 -74.93 2.94 -62.31
CA LYS A 280 -75.62 3.32 -63.55
C LYS A 280 -76.40 2.15 -64.12
N ASP A 281 -77.21 1.49 -63.30
CA ASP A 281 -78.18 0.50 -63.78
C ASP A 281 -79.53 0.55 -63.03
N LYS A 282 -79.99 1.74 -62.65
CA LYS A 282 -81.42 1.96 -62.35
C LYS A 282 -82.14 2.37 -63.63
N LYS A 283 -82.50 1.38 -64.46
CA LYS A 283 -83.47 1.54 -65.55
C LYS A 283 -84.79 2.10 -64.98
N PRO A 284 -85.37 3.17 -65.57
CA PRO A 284 -86.71 3.61 -65.19
C PRO A 284 -87.74 2.53 -65.59
N LYS A 285 -88.55 2.09 -64.63
CA LYS A 285 -89.73 1.25 -64.89
C LYS A 285 -90.74 2.05 -65.72
N ILE A 286 -90.86 1.72 -67.00
CA ILE A 286 -91.97 2.16 -67.85
C ILE A 286 -93.23 1.42 -67.36
N ARG A 287 -94.26 2.17 -66.96
CA ARG A 287 -95.61 1.62 -66.71
C ARG A 287 -96.31 1.40 -68.05
N PRO A 288 -96.91 0.22 -68.32
CA PRO A 288 -97.85 0.07 -69.41
C PRO A 288 -99.19 0.73 -69.04
N HIS A 289 -99.90 1.19 -70.07
CA HIS A 289 -101.19 1.89 -70.06
C HIS A 289 -102.29 1.19 -69.25
#